data_AF-A0A256HIU4-F1
#
_entry.id   AF-A0A256HIU4-F1
#
_cell.length_a   1.000
_cell.length_b   1.000
_cell.length_c   1.000
_cell.angle_alpha   90.00
_cell.angle_beta   90.00
_cell.angle_gamma   90.00
#
_symmetry.space_group_name_H-M   'P 1'
#
loop_
_entity.id
_entity.type
_entity.pdbx_description
1 polymer ?
#
loop_
_entity_poly.entity_id
_entity_poly.type
_entity_poly.pdbx_seq_one_letter_code
_entity_poly.pdbx_strand_id
1 'polypeptide(L)'
;MDPPVVPPDRLDGWRRVAETTDRPFAAGPVSVTASTVRYERATDPPPRPFCFASRLRIRPETAPNAALTRLVERRAREGFRDRLAARDIAAVERRGDREMAVDDPAAERATVWTFRGDCRLEEDGTGGDREVPIEALLAVWAADEYLLAGGAYPVVAAAYPEGRGPEDARRELLGIVRGVRPPADNGDEEDGE
;
A
#
# COMPACT_ATOMS: atom_id res chain seq x y z
N MET A 1 -5.43 5.58 -16.77
CA MET A 1 -6.19 4.91 -15.71
C MET A 1 -5.91 5.69 -14.46
N ASP A 2 -6.94 6.28 -13.90
CA ASP A 2 -6.81 7.09 -12.69
C ASP A 2 -6.45 6.21 -11.49
N PRO A 3 -5.56 6.68 -10.61
CA PRO A 3 -5.21 5.97 -9.40
C PRO A 3 -6.42 5.90 -8.45
N PRO A 4 -6.38 5.01 -7.45
CA PRO A 4 -7.42 4.99 -6.44
C PRO A 4 -7.38 6.25 -5.58
N VAL A 5 -8.53 6.58 -4.99
CA VAL A 5 -8.68 7.73 -4.10
C VAL A 5 -8.36 7.30 -2.67
N VAL A 6 -7.45 8.03 -2.03
CA VAL A 6 -7.22 7.96 -0.59
C VAL A 6 -7.90 9.17 0.05
N PRO A 7 -8.81 9.01 1.03
CA PRO A 7 -9.54 10.12 1.62
C PRO A 7 -8.60 11.14 2.29
N PRO A 8 -8.78 12.45 2.04
CA PRO A 8 -7.84 13.47 2.52
C PRO A 8 -7.84 13.59 4.06
N ASP A 9 -8.96 13.29 4.71
CA ASP A 9 -9.08 13.23 6.18
C ASP A 9 -8.21 12.13 6.81
N ARG A 10 -7.83 11.10 6.03
CA ARG A 10 -6.90 10.04 6.46
C ARG A 10 -5.43 10.37 6.17
N LEU A 11 -5.17 11.47 5.46
CA LEU A 11 -3.85 11.88 5.01
C LEU A 11 -3.28 13.09 5.76
N ASP A 12 -3.79 13.37 6.97
CA ASP A 12 -3.25 14.46 7.77
C ASP A 12 -1.76 14.22 8.11
N GLY A 13 -0.90 15.18 7.73
CA GLY A 13 0.56 15.06 7.82
C GLY A 13 1.22 14.11 6.81
N TRP A 14 0.46 13.53 5.87
CA TRP A 14 0.99 12.76 4.75
C TRP A 14 1.18 13.64 3.53
N ARG A 15 2.31 13.49 2.86
CA ARG A 15 2.58 14.16 1.60
C ARG A 15 2.60 13.15 0.47
N ARG A 16 1.86 13.44 -0.60
CA ARG A 16 1.97 12.69 -1.85
C ARG A 16 3.38 12.89 -2.45
N VAL A 17 4.11 11.80 -2.63
CA VAL A 17 5.50 11.83 -3.14
C VAL A 17 5.62 11.33 -4.57
N ALA A 18 4.71 10.45 -5.00
CA ALA A 18 4.72 9.92 -6.36
C ALA A 18 3.34 9.45 -6.82
N GLU A 19 3.16 9.45 -8.12
CA GLU A 19 2.11 8.75 -8.86
C GLU A 19 2.77 8.04 -10.03
N THR A 20 2.49 6.74 -10.18
CA THR A 20 3.09 5.93 -11.24
C THR A 20 2.05 5.01 -11.83
N THR A 21 2.00 4.92 -13.16
CA THR A 21 1.29 3.84 -13.86
C THR A 21 2.30 2.93 -14.52
N ASP A 22 2.31 1.66 -14.12
CA ASP A 22 3.23 0.65 -14.62
C ASP A 22 2.53 -0.66 -14.96
N ARG A 23 3.23 -1.56 -15.65
CA ARG A 23 2.73 -2.91 -15.98
C ARG A 23 3.50 -3.91 -15.14
N PRO A 24 3.10 -4.14 -13.87
CA PRO A 24 3.84 -5.03 -12.96
C PRO A 24 3.88 -6.47 -13.46
N PHE A 25 3.00 -6.86 -14.37
CA PHE A 25 2.96 -8.21 -14.89
C PHE A 25 2.39 -8.32 -16.31
N ALA A 26 3.02 -9.16 -17.12
CA ALA A 26 2.46 -9.72 -18.33
C ALA A 26 2.87 -11.20 -18.43
N ALA A 27 1.90 -12.11 -18.60
CA ALA A 27 2.16 -13.49 -18.99
C ALA A 27 1.10 -14.00 -19.95
N GLY A 28 1.57 -14.43 -21.13
CA GLY A 28 0.70 -14.92 -22.19
C GLY A 28 -0.39 -13.88 -22.52
N PRO A 29 -1.68 -14.27 -22.52
CA PRO A 29 -2.77 -13.36 -22.87
C PRO A 29 -3.14 -12.39 -21.74
N VAL A 30 -2.60 -12.57 -20.52
CA VAL A 30 -2.98 -11.77 -19.35
C VAL A 30 -1.92 -10.69 -19.08
N SER A 31 -2.36 -9.44 -18.97
CA SER A 31 -1.53 -8.33 -18.49
C SER A 31 -2.22 -7.57 -17.37
N VAL A 32 -1.43 -7.06 -16.43
CA VAL A 32 -1.90 -6.27 -15.30
C VAL A 32 -1.23 -4.91 -15.37
N THR A 33 -2.05 -3.87 -15.46
CA THR A 33 -1.61 -2.48 -15.34
C THR A 33 -1.98 -1.99 -13.96
N ALA A 34 -1.06 -1.33 -13.26
CA ALA A 34 -1.26 -0.77 -11.93
C ALA A 34 -1.11 0.75 -11.99
N SER A 35 -2.09 1.50 -11.51
CA SER A 35 -1.92 2.94 -11.22
C SER A 35 -1.79 3.11 -9.72
N THR A 36 -0.64 3.62 -9.27
CA THR A 36 -0.22 3.65 -7.88
C THR A 36 0.05 5.08 -7.42
N VAL A 37 -0.57 5.47 -6.31
CA VAL A 37 -0.24 6.68 -5.55
C VAL A 37 0.61 6.32 -4.32
N ARG A 38 1.60 7.14 -4.00
CA ARG A 38 2.46 6.99 -2.82
C ARG A 38 2.45 8.24 -1.95
N TYR A 39 2.46 8.01 -0.64
CA TYR A 39 2.53 9.05 0.38
C TYR A 39 3.58 8.72 1.44
N GLU A 40 4.18 9.76 2.00
CA GLU A 40 5.18 9.64 3.08
C GLU A 40 4.91 10.73 4.13
N ARG A 41 5.16 10.43 5.42
CA ARG A 41 5.15 11.47 6.46
C ARG A 41 6.44 12.26 6.39
N ALA A 42 6.39 13.39 5.68
CA ALA A 42 7.58 14.19 5.36
C ALA A 42 8.25 14.85 6.58
N THR A 43 7.51 15.00 7.68
CA THR A 43 7.96 15.61 8.94
C THR A 43 8.61 14.62 9.91
N ASP A 44 8.43 13.32 9.68
CA ASP A 44 8.93 12.28 10.59
C ASP A 44 10.42 12.00 10.30
N PRO A 45 11.21 11.60 11.31
CA PRO A 45 12.60 11.20 11.10
C PRO A 45 12.67 9.89 10.28
N PRO A 46 13.78 9.65 9.54
CA PRO A 46 14.04 8.34 8.95
C PRO A 46 14.10 7.22 10.01
N PRO A 47 13.56 6.03 9.73
CA PRO A 47 12.87 5.67 8.49
C PRO A 47 11.42 6.17 8.50
N ARG A 48 11.07 6.94 7.47
CA ARG A 48 9.78 7.64 7.42
C ARG A 48 8.64 6.66 7.16
N PRO A 49 7.53 6.73 7.90
CA PRO A 49 6.32 6.00 7.54
C PRO A 49 5.91 6.33 6.09
N PHE A 50 5.61 5.28 5.33
CA PHE A 50 5.13 5.41 3.96
C PHE A 50 3.86 4.58 3.77
N CYS A 51 3.01 5.01 2.86
CA CYS A 51 1.87 4.24 2.41
C CYS A 51 1.67 4.41 0.90
N PHE A 52 0.93 3.49 0.30
CA PHE A 52 0.57 3.53 -1.09
C PHE A 52 -0.82 2.92 -1.29
N ALA A 53 -1.47 3.33 -2.36
CA ALA A 53 -2.69 2.73 -2.86
C ALA A 53 -2.54 2.52 -4.37
N SER A 54 -3.07 1.41 -4.86
CA SER A 54 -2.92 1.01 -6.24
C SER A 54 -4.21 0.38 -6.77
N ARG A 55 -4.56 0.72 -8.01
CA ARG A 55 -5.70 0.18 -8.76
C ARG A 55 -5.16 -0.70 -9.87
N LEU A 56 -5.68 -1.92 -9.98
CA LEU A 56 -5.27 -2.86 -11.02
C LEU A 56 -6.34 -2.99 -12.09
N ARG A 57 -5.90 -2.93 -13.35
CA ARG A 57 -6.69 -3.34 -14.51
C ARG A 57 -6.06 -4.56 -15.13
N ILE A 58 -6.85 -5.62 -15.21
CA ILE A 58 -6.47 -6.89 -15.82
C ILE A 58 -7.01 -6.91 -17.25
N ARG A 59 -6.17 -7.31 -18.20
CA ARG A 59 -6.56 -7.51 -19.61
C ARG A 59 -6.29 -8.98 -19.99
N PRO A 60 -7.26 -9.71 -20.60
CA PRO A 60 -8.62 -9.25 -20.93
C PRO A 60 -9.45 -8.94 -19.67
N GLU A 61 -10.44 -8.06 -19.82
CA GLU A 61 -11.33 -7.69 -18.71
C GLU A 61 -12.08 -8.93 -18.24
N THR A 62 -11.88 -9.26 -16.97
CA THR A 62 -12.48 -10.41 -16.33
C THR A 62 -12.92 -9.98 -14.95
N ALA A 63 -14.15 -10.30 -14.58
CA ALA A 63 -14.63 -10.05 -13.23
C ALA A 63 -13.73 -10.77 -12.20
N PRO A 64 -13.59 -10.21 -10.98
CA PRO A 64 -12.89 -10.85 -9.88
C PRO A 64 -13.36 -12.30 -9.69
N ASN A 65 -12.42 -13.22 -9.57
CA ASN A 65 -12.69 -14.62 -9.29
C ASN A 65 -11.55 -15.22 -8.48
N ALA A 66 -11.78 -16.36 -7.83
CA ALA A 66 -10.81 -16.96 -6.91
C ALA A 66 -9.42 -17.21 -7.51
N ALA A 67 -9.33 -17.58 -8.79
CA ALA A 67 -8.06 -17.83 -9.45
C ALA A 67 -7.29 -16.53 -9.70
N LEU A 68 -7.98 -15.48 -10.19
CA LEU A 68 -7.40 -14.15 -10.37
C LEU A 68 -7.03 -13.51 -9.03
N THR A 69 -7.86 -13.66 -8.00
CA THR A 69 -7.59 -13.12 -6.66
C THR A 69 -6.28 -13.71 -6.15
N ARG A 70 -6.13 -15.04 -6.15
CA ARG A 70 -4.86 -15.68 -5.74
C ARG A 70 -3.64 -15.21 -6.52
N LEU A 71 -3.79 -14.99 -7.83
CA LEU A 71 -2.73 -14.46 -8.67
C LEU A 71 -2.36 -13.03 -8.24
N VAL A 72 -3.35 -12.15 -8.11
CA VAL A 72 -3.17 -10.76 -7.67
C VAL A 72 -2.52 -10.71 -6.29
N GLU A 73 -3.05 -11.44 -5.31
CA GLU A 73 -2.50 -11.51 -3.95
C GLU A 73 -1.04 -11.98 -3.94
N ARG A 74 -0.70 -12.99 -4.77
CA ARG A 74 0.68 -13.44 -4.89
C ARG A 74 1.57 -12.33 -5.46
N ARG A 75 1.18 -11.70 -6.57
CA ARG A 75 1.99 -10.65 -7.21
C ARG A 75 2.10 -9.39 -6.35
N ALA A 76 1.03 -9.03 -5.65
CA ALA A 76 1.02 -7.94 -4.70
C ALA A 76 2.07 -8.15 -3.62
N ARG A 77 2.16 -9.37 -3.06
CA ARG A 77 3.16 -9.72 -2.04
C ARG A 77 4.59 -9.73 -2.58
N GLU A 78 4.80 -10.21 -3.81
CA GLU A 78 6.11 -10.16 -4.46
C GLU A 78 6.54 -8.70 -4.67
N GLY A 79 5.73 -7.89 -5.36
CA GLY A 79 6.05 -6.48 -5.61
C GLY A 79 6.10 -5.62 -4.35
N PHE A 80 5.38 -5.98 -3.28
CA PHE A 80 5.50 -5.29 -2.01
C PHE A 80 6.84 -5.55 -1.33
N ARG A 81 7.37 -6.78 -1.39
CA ARG A 81 8.72 -7.08 -0.90
C ARG A 81 9.78 -6.29 -1.66
N ASP A 82 9.65 -6.19 -2.98
CA ASP A 82 10.56 -5.37 -3.80
C ASP A 82 10.51 -3.89 -3.39
N ARG A 83 9.31 -3.36 -3.10
CA ARG A 83 9.12 -1.99 -2.59
C ARG A 83 9.69 -1.76 -1.19
N LEU A 84 9.73 -2.79 -0.35
CA LEU A 84 10.37 -2.74 0.97
C LEU A 84 11.90 -2.76 0.81
N ALA A 85 12.42 -3.65 -0.03
CA ALA A 85 13.84 -3.74 -0.33
C ALA A 85 14.41 -2.45 -0.95
N ALA A 86 13.64 -1.79 -1.83
CA ALA A 86 14.00 -0.49 -2.41
C ALA A 86 14.03 0.68 -1.40
N ARG A 87 13.68 0.42 -0.13
CA ARG A 87 13.78 1.35 1.00
C ARG A 87 14.70 0.81 2.10
N ASP A 88 15.62 -0.07 1.72
CA ASP A 88 16.60 -0.69 2.61
C ASP A 88 15.98 -1.47 3.77
N ILE A 89 14.73 -1.93 3.60
CA ILE A 89 14.04 -2.82 4.53
C ILE A 89 14.35 -4.26 4.12
N ALA A 90 15.22 -4.90 4.90
CA ALA A 90 15.67 -6.27 4.71
C ALA A 90 15.00 -7.23 5.70
N ALA A 91 15.37 -8.52 5.62
CA ALA A 91 14.89 -9.58 6.50
C ALA A 91 13.35 -9.65 6.60
N VAL A 92 12.65 -9.39 5.49
CA VAL A 92 11.18 -9.26 5.48
C VAL A 92 10.52 -10.63 5.67
N GLU A 93 10.04 -10.87 6.88
CA GLU A 93 9.29 -12.07 7.27
C GLU A 93 7.79 -11.80 7.35
N ARG A 94 6.99 -12.78 6.92
CA ARG A 94 5.53 -12.73 7.07
C ARG A 94 5.17 -13.12 8.50
N ARG A 95 4.44 -12.26 9.21
CA ARG A 95 3.96 -12.51 10.58
C ARG A 95 2.58 -13.16 10.62
N GLY A 96 1.74 -12.86 9.63
CA GLY A 96 0.40 -13.43 9.57
C GLY A 96 -0.45 -12.79 8.50
N ASP A 97 -1.68 -13.26 8.40
CA ASP A 97 -2.73 -12.70 7.57
C ASP A 97 -4.07 -12.68 8.32
N ARG A 98 -4.95 -11.79 7.90
CA ARG A 98 -6.32 -11.67 8.41
C ARG A 98 -7.22 -11.02 7.39
N GLU A 99 -8.52 -11.23 7.51
CA GLU A 99 -9.50 -10.47 6.76
C GLU A 99 -9.91 -9.18 7.49
N MET A 100 -10.21 -8.14 6.75
CA MET A 100 -10.61 -6.84 7.26
C MET A 100 -11.70 -6.23 6.37
N ALA A 101 -12.75 -5.65 6.97
CA ALA A 101 -13.68 -4.83 6.21
C ALA A 101 -13.03 -3.50 5.83
N VAL A 102 -13.29 -3.04 4.61
CA VAL A 102 -12.94 -1.69 4.13
C VAL A 102 -14.14 -0.76 4.31
N ASP A 103 -13.93 0.55 4.21
CA ASP A 103 -14.98 1.56 4.45
C ASP A 103 -15.99 1.60 3.30
N ASP A 104 -15.63 1.09 2.12
CA ASP A 104 -16.53 0.91 0.97
C ASP A 104 -17.49 -0.28 1.22
N PRO A 105 -18.81 -0.06 1.32
CA PRO A 105 -19.77 -1.12 1.58
C PRO A 105 -19.99 -2.07 0.40
N ALA A 106 -19.61 -1.68 -0.82
CA ALA A 106 -19.74 -2.51 -2.02
C ALA A 106 -18.52 -3.43 -2.24
N ALA A 107 -17.43 -3.20 -1.49
CA ALA A 107 -16.21 -3.98 -1.61
C ALA A 107 -16.25 -5.29 -0.82
N GLU A 108 -15.56 -6.31 -1.35
CA GLU A 108 -15.23 -7.52 -0.63
C GLU A 108 -14.29 -7.22 0.56
N ARG A 109 -14.21 -8.17 1.50
CA ARG A 109 -13.28 -8.08 2.62
C ARG A 109 -11.83 -8.12 2.10
N ALA A 110 -10.98 -7.26 2.63
CA ALA A 110 -9.57 -7.24 2.29
C ALA A 110 -8.80 -8.34 3.00
N THR A 111 -8.00 -9.09 2.23
CA THR A 111 -6.94 -9.94 2.78
C THR A 111 -5.76 -9.06 3.15
N VAL A 112 -5.44 -9.00 4.44
CA VAL A 112 -4.35 -8.17 4.99
C VAL A 112 -3.21 -9.06 5.46
N TRP A 113 -2.01 -8.88 4.90
CA TRP A 113 -0.78 -9.48 5.38
C TRP A 113 0.04 -8.50 6.22
N THR A 114 0.58 -9.02 7.32
CA THR A 114 1.55 -8.32 8.16
C THR A 114 2.93 -8.89 7.93
N PHE A 115 3.90 -8.00 7.73
CA PHE A 115 5.31 -8.32 7.59
C PHE A 115 6.13 -7.59 8.65
N ARG A 116 7.28 -8.16 9.00
CA ARG A 116 8.31 -7.54 9.82
C ARG A 116 9.62 -7.58 9.07
N GLY A 117 10.41 -6.53 9.18
CA GLY A 117 11.76 -6.47 8.64
C GLY A 117 12.54 -5.37 9.33
N ASP A 118 13.78 -5.19 8.91
CA ASP A 118 14.69 -4.22 9.53
C ASP A 118 15.16 -3.23 8.47
N CYS A 119 14.90 -1.95 8.72
CA CYS A 119 15.37 -0.87 7.84
C CYS A 119 16.79 -0.49 8.25
N ARG A 120 17.70 -0.49 7.28
CA ARG A 120 19.05 0.03 7.48
C ARG A 120 19.08 1.53 7.24
N LEU A 121 19.55 2.26 8.24
CA LEU A 121 19.86 3.67 8.10
C LEU A 121 21.36 3.85 8.11
N GLU A 122 21.89 4.52 7.10
CA GLU A 122 23.25 5.04 7.12
C GLU A 122 23.27 6.27 8.06
N GLU A 123 24.06 6.22 9.14
CA GLU A 123 24.32 7.43 9.92
C GLU A 123 25.32 8.33 9.17
N ASP A 124 24.90 9.57 8.91
CA ASP A 124 25.76 10.61 8.33
C ASP A 124 27.04 10.79 9.17
N GLY A 125 28.16 10.20 8.70
CA GLY A 125 29.51 10.51 9.15
C GLY A 125 30.09 9.71 10.32
N THR A 126 29.37 8.75 10.91
CA THR A 126 29.88 7.98 12.08
C THR A 126 30.05 6.47 11.88
N GLY A 127 29.81 5.96 10.65
CA GLY A 127 30.20 4.59 10.27
C GLY A 127 29.45 3.47 10.99
N GLY A 128 28.22 3.72 11.44
CA GLY A 128 27.33 2.70 12.00
C GLY A 128 26.04 2.61 11.19
N ASP A 129 25.79 1.45 10.59
CA ASP A 129 24.45 1.13 10.08
C ASP A 129 23.54 0.89 11.28
N ARG A 130 22.48 1.70 11.41
CA ARG A 130 21.45 1.46 12.41
C ARG A 130 20.32 0.64 11.81
N GLU A 131 20.08 -0.53 12.38
CA GLU A 131 18.91 -1.33 12.04
C GLU A 131 17.70 -0.88 12.88
N VAL A 132 16.63 -0.49 12.18
CA VAL A 132 15.38 -0.04 12.77
C VAL A 132 14.28 -1.04 12.42
N PRO A 133 13.70 -1.75 13.40
CA PRO A 133 12.63 -2.69 13.13
C PRO A 133 11.38 -2.00 12.58
N ILE A 134 10.83 -2.55 11.50
CA ILE A 134 9.68 -2.06 10.74
C ILE A 134 8.56 -3.10 10.78
N GLU A 135 7.32 -2.62 10.92
CA GLU A 135 6.13 -3.40 10.55
C GLU A 135 5.57 -2.86 9.23
N ALA A 136 5.20 -3.78 8.35
CA ALA A 136 4.62 -3.45 7.06
C ALA A 136 3.30 -4.20 6.87
N LEU A 137 2.33 -3.51 6.27
CA LEU A 137 1.00 -4.05 6.00
C LEU A 137 0.73 -3.99 4.50
N LEU A 138 0.12 -5.04 3.97
CA LEU A 138 -0.39 -5.09 2.61
C LEU A 138 -1.81 -5.63 2.63
N ALA A 139 -2.74 -4.92 2.02
CA ALA A 139 -4.12 -5.32 1.86
C ALA A 139 -4.48 -5.42 0.38
N VAL A 140 -5.27 -6.44 0.04
CA VAL A 140 -5.83 -6.64 -1.30
C VAL A 140 -7.31 -6.96 -1.16
N TRP A 141 -8.14 -6.32 -1.96
CA TRP A 141 -9.58 -6.60 -2.04
C TRP A 141 -10.09 -6.36 -3.45
N ALA A 142 -11.28 -6.88 -3.72
CA ALA A 142 -12.04 -6.59 -4.92
C ALA A 142 -13.24 -5.70 -4.56
N ALA A 143 -13.52 -4.72 -5.42
CA ALA A 143 -14.86 -4.17 -5.56
C ALA A 143 -15.33 -4.61 -6.96
N ASP A 144 -15.30 -3.72 -7.96
CA ASP A 144 -15.44 -4.08 -9.38
C ASP A 144 -14.09 -4.45 -10.03
N GLU A 145 -13.01 -3.87 -9.49
CA GLU A 145 -11.63 -4.13 -9.86
C GLU A 145 -10.81 -4.47 -8.62
N TYR A 146 -9.57 -4.92 -8.82
CA TYR A 146 -8.67 -5.18 -7.71
C TYR A 146 -8.02 -3.88 -7.22
N LEU A 147 -8.17 -3.65 -5.92
CA LEU A 147 -7.47 -2.59 -5.20
C LEU A 147 -6.42 -3.21 -4.29
N LEU A 148 -5.30 -2.51 -4.16
CA LEU A 148 -4.28 -2.84 -3.18
C LEU A 148 -3.86 -1.58 -2.44
N ALA A 149 -3.67 -1.71 -1.13
CA ALA A 149 -3.10 -0.64 -0.33
C ALA A 149 -2.16 -1.22 0.71
N GLY A 150 -1.15 -0.47 1.08
CA GLY A 150 -0.17 -0.93 2.03
C GLY A 150 0.78 0.16 2.45
N GLY A 151 1.73 -0.19 3.29
CA GLY A 151 2.69 0.74 3.83
C GLY A 151 3.57 0.10 4.88
N ALA A 152 4.52 0.87 5.39
CA ALA A 152 5.39 0.43 6.46
C ALA A 152 5.69 1.56 7.43
N TYR A 153 5.97 1.20 8.67
CA TYR A 153 6.24 2.14 9.75
C TYR A 153 7.19 1.53 10.80
N PRO A 154 8.03 2.35 11.46
CA PRO A 154 8.91 1.89 12.53
C PRO A 154 8.13 1.33 13.72
N VAL A 155 8.66 0.33 14.41
CA VAL A 155 8.01 -0.22 15.62
C VAL A 155 8.72 0.13 16.92
N VAL A 156 9.72 1.00 16.84
CA VAL A 156 10.44 1.52 18.00
C VAL A 156 9.90 2.90 18.36
N ALA A 157 9.64 3.13 19.65
CA ALA A 157 9.10 4.41 20.13
C ALA A 157 10.02 5.60 19.81
N ALA A 158 11.35 5.38 19.82
CA ALA A 158 12.34 6.40 19.51
C ALA A 158 12.31 6.93 18.06
N ALA A 159 11.56 6.28 17.16
CA ALA A 159 11.35 6.76 15.80
C ALA A 159 10.19 7.77 15.69
N TYR A 160 9.53 8.10 16.79
CA TYR A 160 8.35 8.97 16.83
C TYR A 160 8.58 10.19 17.72
N PRO A 161 7.91 11.32 17.41
CA PRO A 161 7.85 12.45 18.33
C PRO A 161 7.11 12.08 19.63
N GLU A 162 7.34 12.86 20.67
CA GLU A 162 6.66 12.66 21.96
C GLU A 162 5.14 12.63 21.81
N GLY A 163 4.50 11.66 22.47
CA GLY A 163 3.05 11.47 22.42
C GLY A 163 2.53 10.66 21.23
N ARG A 164 3.40 10.21 20.31
CA ARG A 164 3.05 9.26 19.24
C ARG A 164 3.85 7.98 19.39
N GLY A 165 3.23 6.84 19.13
CA GLY A 165 3.91 5.55 19.15
C GLY A 165 3.62 4.66 17.94
N PRO A 166 4.25 3.48 17.89
CA PRO A 166 4.00 2.47 16.87
C PRO A 166 2.53 2.09 16.70
N GLU A 167 1.77 2.04 17.79
CA GLU A 167 0.34 1.70 17.75
C GLU A 167 -0.51 2.79 17.06
N ASP A 168 -0.11 4.06 17.17
CA ASP A 168 -0.79 5.15 16.47
C ASP A 168 -0.48 5.10 14.98
N ALA A 169 0.78 4.86 14.60
CA ALA A 169 1.17 4.65 13.21
C ALA A 169 0.45 3.45 12.58
N ARG A 170 0.29 2.36 13.35
CA ARG A 170 -0.49 1.18 12.94
C ARG A 170 -1.96 1.52 12.70
N ARG A 171 -2.59 2.21 13.66
CA ARG A 171 -4.01 2.60 13.58
C ARG A 171 -4.24 3.50 12.38
N GLU A 172 -3.34 4.46 12.17
CA GLU A 172 -3.35 5.39 11.06
C GLU A 172 -3.21 4.68 9.71
N LEU A 173 -2.20 3.82 9.55
CA LEU A 173 -2.01 3.06 8.30
C LEU A 173 -3.22 2.16 8.00
N LEU A 174 -3.79 1.49 9.01
CA LEU A 174 -5.02 0.71 8.82
C LEU A 174 -6.20 1.59 8.43
N GLY A 175 -6.32 2.80 8.99
CA GLY A 175 -7.34 3.78 8.61
C GLY A 175 -7.21 4.23 7.16
N ILE A 176 -5.99 4.51 6.69
CA ILE A 176 -5.70 4.84 5.29
C ILE A 176 -6.10 3.68 4.39
N VAL A 177 -5.63 2.46 4.68
CA VAL A 177 -5.90 1.25 3.89
C VAL A 177 -7.40 1.00 3.77
N ARG A 178 -8.17 1.15 4.87
CA ARG A 178 -9.64 0.98 4.86
C ARG A 178 -10.37 2.03 4.03
N GLY A 179 -9.86 3.25 4.00
CA GLY A 179 -10.49 4.36 3.30
C GLY A 179 -10.26 4.37 1.79
N VAL A 180 -9.30 3.57 1.29
CA VAL A 180 -8.99 3.53 -0.15
C VAL A 180 -10.20 3.05 -0.93
N ARG A 181 -10.56 3.81 -1.97
CA ARG A 181 -11.71 3.55 -2.83
C ARG A 181 -11.33 3.72 -4.30
N PRO A 182 -12.06 3.10 -5.25
CA PRO A 182 -11.87 3.40 -6.66
C PRO A 182 -12.13 4.90 -6.91
N PRO A 183 -11.51 5.50 -7.95
CA PRO A 183 -11.90 6.84 -8.36
C PRO A 183 -13.39 6.81 -8.76
N ALA A 184 -14.10 7.92 -8.53
CA ALA A 184 -15.44 8.06 -9.04
C ALA A 184 -15.41 7.80 -10.55
N ASP A 185 -16.31 6.94 -11.03
CA ASP A 185 -16.49 6.76 -12.46
C ASP A 185 -17.01 8.11 -12.96
N ASN A 186 -16.13 8.90 -13.60
CA ASN A 186 -16.58 9.99 -14.45
C ASN A 186 -17.19 9.29 -15.67
N GLY A 187 -18.40 8.75 -15.48
CA GLY A 187 -19.22 8.26 -16.58
C GLY A 187 -19.27 9.38 -17.62
N ASP A 188 -19.05 8.99 -18.87
CA ASP A 188 -19.13 9.86 -20.03
C ASP A 188 -20.26 10.89 -19.87
N GLU A 189 -19.92 12.18 -19.85
CA GLU A 189 -20.85 13.24 -20.27
C GLU A 189 -21.10 13.03 -21.77
N GLU A 190 -21.88 12.01 -22.13
CA GLU A 190 -22.71 12.03 -23.33
C GLU A 190 -23.95 12.87 -23.01
N ASP A 191 -23.76 14.19 -22.87
CA ASP A 191 -24.86 15.13 -23.07
C ASP A 191 -25.07 15.26 -24.59
N GLY A 192 -25.83 14.29 -25.10
CA GLY A 192 -26.63 14.50 -26.30
C GLY A 192 -27.95 15.17 -25.90
N GLU A 193 -28.12 16.43 -26.29
CA GLU A 193 -29.25 16.92 -27.10
C GLU A 193 -28.95 18.29 -27.72
#